data_AF-A0A0G0BS86-F1
#
_entry.id   AF-A0A0G0BS86-F1
#
_cell.length_a   1.000
_cell.length_b   1.000
_cell.length_c   1.000
_cell.angle_alpha   90.00
_cell.angle_beta   90.00
_cell.angle_gamma   90.00
#
_symmetry.space_group_name_H-M   'P 1'
#
loop_
_entity.id
_entity.type
_entity.pdbx_description
1 polymer ?
#
loop_
_entity_poly.entity_id
_entity_poly.type
_entity_poly.pdbx_seq_one_letter_code
_entity_poly.pdbx_strand_id
1 'polypeptide(L)'
;MENKNLDNLRHSCAHLLAHAVKQLYPGALNAIGPSIENGFYQDFDMGKWNISEADFPKIEAKMREILPKWQKFSFKEITLQEAKKLFKDNKYKVEMAEKFAKEGKKLQTNDPGDFLDLCKMGQKKNWKNI
;
A
#
# COMPACT_ATOMS: atom_id res chain seq x y z
N MET A 1 11.67 -8.17 -20.23
CA MET A 1 12.06 -8.34 -18.80
C MET A 1 12.15 -7.00 -18.07
N GLU A 2 12.34 -5.86 -18.76
CA GLU A 2 12.36 -4.51 -18.15
C GLU A 2 11.03 -4.06 -17.52
N ASN A 3 9.89 -4.30 -18.19
CA ASN A 3 8.57 -3.84 -17.71
C ASN A 3 8.21 -4.32 -16.30
N LYS A 4 8.56 -5.57 -15.94
CA LYS A 4 8.23 -6.15 -14.64
C LYS A 4 8.95 -5.46 -13.47
N ASN A 5 10.14 -4.90 -13.71
CA ASN A 5 10.88 -4.17 -12.67
C ASN A 5 10.26 -2.78 -12.43
N LEU A 6 9.87 -2.08 -13.50
CA LEU A 6 9.15 -0.81 -13.40
C LEU A 6 7.79 -0.96 -12.74
N ASP A 7 7.05 -2.04 -13.04
CA ASP A 7 5.76 -2.31 -12.39
C ASP A 7 5.91 -2.54 -10.89
N ASN A 8 6.95 -3.27 -10.48
CA ASN A 8 7.25 -3.47 -9.06
C ASN A 8 7.60 -2.15 -8.35
N LEU A 9 8.37 -1.27 -9.01
CA LEU A 9 8.72 0.05 -8.47
C LEU A 9 7.47 0.91 -8.33
N ARG A 10 6.67 1.03 -9.38
CA ARG A 10 5.40 1.78 -9.37
C ARG A 10 4.45 1.27 -8.29
N HIS A 11 4.32 -0.04 -8.14
CA HIS A 11 3.49 -0.60 -7.08
C HIS A 11 4.04 -0.28 -5.69
N SER A 12 5.36 -0.33 -5.51
CA SER A 12 5.99 0.04 -4.24
C SER A 12 5.81 1.54 -3.94
N CYS A 13 5.81 2.41 -4.95
CA CYS A 13 5.45 3.82 -4.80
C CYS A 13 3.98 4.01 -4.39
N ALA A 14 3.05 3.16 -4.83
CA ALA A 14 1.66 3.19 -4.36
C ALA A 14 1.56 2.89 -2.86
N HIS A 15 2.34 1.92 -2.37
CA HIS A 15 2.47 1.66 -0.92
C HIS A 15 3.08 2.87 -0.18
N LEU A 16 4.11 3.50 -0.76
CA LEU A 16 4.76 4.66 -0.15
C LEU A 16 3.81 5.86 -0.05
N LEU A 17 3.00 6.07 -1.09
CA LEU A 17 1.93 7.07 -1.10
C LEU A 17 0.90 6.76 -0.02
N ALA A 18 0.46 5.50 0.10
CA ALA A 18 -0.44 5.05 1.15
C ALA A 18 0.08 5.36 2.55
N HIS A 19 1.36 5.06 2.78
CA HIS A 19 2.03 5.31 4.05
C HIS A 19 2.08 6.82 4.34
N ALA A 20 2.50 7.64 3.37
CA ALA A 20 2.58 9.09 3.52
C ALA A 20 1.22 9.72 3.82
N VAL A 21 0.17 9.35 3.06
CA VAL A 21 -1.19 9.86 3.28
C VAL A 21 -1.71 9.48 4.66
N LYS A 22 -1.49 8.25 5.12
CA LYS A 22 -1.95 7.83 6.46
C LYS A 22 -1.22 8.53 7.60
N GLN A 23 0.05 8.93 7.42
CA GLN A 23 0.74 9.74 8.41
C GLN A 23 0.25 11.20 8.42
N LEU A 24 0.00 11.78 7.25
CA LEU A 24 -0.42 13.17 7.12
C LEU A 24 -1.90 13.39 7.46
N TYR A 25 -2.74 12.39 7.18
CA TYR A 25 -4.19 12.46 7.30
C TYR A 25 -4.71 11.28 8.14
N PRO A 26 -4.57 11.34 9.49
CA PRO A 26 -5.01 10.28 10.37
C PRO A 26 -6.48 9.94 10.16
N GLY A 27 -6.78 8.65 10.04
CA GLY A 27 -8.11 8.12 9.76
C GLY A 27 -8.40 7.89 8.27
N ALA A 28 -7.54 8.35 7.35
CA ALA A 28 -7.66 7.99 5.94
C ALA A 28 -7.49 6.46 5.74
N LEU A 29 -8.33 5.88 4.90
CA LEU A 29 -8.32 4.46 4.59
C LEU A 29 -7.89 4.25 3.15
N ASN A 30 -6.75 3.61 2.94
CA ASN A 30 -6.32 3.21 1.61
C ASN A 30 -7.06 1.94 1.16
N ALA A 31 -7.46 1.90 -0.11
CA ALA A 31 -8.18 0.78 -0.72
C ALA A 31 -7.30 0.03 -1.73
N ILE A 32 -7.39 0.39 -3.03
CA ILE A 32 -6.73 -0.29 -4.15
C ILE A 32 -5.66 0.61 -4.77
N GLY A 33 -4.45 0.07 -4.99
CA GLY A 33 -3.33 0.82 -5.55
C GLY A 33 -2.45 -0.02 -6.47
N PRO A 34 -2.87 -0.21 -7.73
CA PRO A 34 -2.11 -0.99 -8.69
C PRO A 34 -1.06 -0.10 -9.38
N SER A 35 -0.02 -0.74 -9.90
CA SER A 35 0.75 -0.16 -10.99
C SER A 35 -0.09 -0.12 -12.27
N ILE A 36 0.11 0.92 -13.08
CA ILE A 36 -0.48 1.08 -14.41
C ILE A 36 0.64 1.36 -15.43
N GLU A 37 0.31 1.38 -16.73
CA GLU A 37 1.29 1.49 -17.83
C GLU A 37 2.26 2.66 -17.68
N ASN A 38 1.79 3.81 -17.17
CA ASN A 38 2.57 5.04 -17.05
C ASN A 38 2.72 5.54 -15.61
N GLY A 39 2.46 4.71 -14.60
CA GLY A 39 2.54 5.14 -13.22
C GLY A 39 1.86 4.20 -12.24
N PHE A 40 1.21 4.76 -11.23
CA PHE A 40 0.40 4.06 -10.25
C PHE A 40 -0.67 5.03 -9.73
N TYR A 41 -1.68 4.49 -9.07
CA TYR A 41 -2.60 5.28 -8.27
C TYR A 41 -2.85 4.58 -6.93
N GLN A 42 -3.54 5.26 -6.03
CA GLN A 42 -4.04 4.69 -4.79
C GLN A 42 -5.38 5.35 -4.45
N ASP A 43 -6.41 4.53 -4.29
CA ASP A 43 -7.72 4.99 -3.86
C ASP A 43 -7.73 5.18 -2.34
N PHE A 44 -8.36 6.27 -1.89
CA PHE A 44 -8.51 6.58 -0.47
C PHE A 44 -9.94 6.98 -0.13
N ASP A 45 -10.44 6.49 1.00
CA ASP A 45 -11.52 7.11 1.75
C ASP A 45 -10.87 8.11 2.72
N MET A 46 -11.04 9.40 2.42
CA MET A 46 -10.43 10.47 3.19
C MET A 46 -11.24 10.85 4.43
N GLY A 47 -12.44 10.28 4.61
CA GLY A 47 -13.34 10.60 5.72
C GLY A 47 -13.62 12.10 5.80
N LYS A 48 -13.09 12.75 6.86
CA LYS A 48 -13.25 14.19 7.10
C LYS A 48 -12.26 15.08 6.34
N TRP A 49 -11.21 14.49 5.77
CA TRP A 49 -10.16 15.23 5.09
C TRP A 49 -10.55 15.51 3.65
N ASN A 50 -10.16 16.67 3.16
CA ASN A 50 -10.22 17.01 1.74
C ASN A 50 -8.79 17.22 1.27
N ILE A 51 -8.45 16.64 0.11
CA ILE A 51 -7.17 16.84 -0.56
C ILE A 51 -7.42 17.65 -1.81
N SER A 52 -6.50 18.57 -2.08
CA SER A 52 -6.44 19.34 -3.32
C SER A 52 -5.04 19.23 -3.93
N GLU A 53 -4.86 19.78 -5.12
CA GLU A 53 -3.55 19.84 -5.78
C GLU A 53 -2.50 20.58 -4.94
N ALA A 54 -2.93 21.54 -4.10
CA ALA A 54 -2.04 22.28 -3.21
C ALA A 54 -1.39 21.39 -2.12
N ASP A 55 -1.98 20.21 -1.84
CA ASP A 55 -1.44 19.24 -0.89
C ASP A 55 -0.36 18.33 -1.51
N PHE A 56 -0.29 18.23 -2.84
CA PHE A 56 0.61 17.28 -3.51
C PHE A 56 2.08 17.48 -3.15
N PRO A 57 2.63 18.72 -3.09
CA PRO A 57 4.02 18.93 -2.67
C PRO A 57 4.30 18.42 -1.26
N LYS A 58 3.34 18.55 -0.34
CA LYS A 58 3.45 18.07 1.05
C LYS A 58 3.43 16.54 1.11
N ILE A 59 2.56 15.90 0.33
CA ILE A 59 2.49 14.43 0.24
C ILE A 59 3.80 13.88 -0.34
N GLU A 60 4.30 14.46 -1.43
CA GLU A 60 5.55 14.03 -2.06
C GLU A 60 6.75 14.23 -1.11
N ALA A 61 6.83 15.36 -0.41
CA ALA A 61 7.87 15.60 0.59
C ALA A 61 7.82 14.53 1.70
N LYS A 62 6.63 14.15 2.17
CA LYS A 62 6.47 13.08 3.16
C LYS A 62 6.90 11.72 2.61
N MET A 63 6.57 11.40 1.36
CA MET A 63 7.05 10.16 0.71
C MET A 63 8.58 10.11 0.70
N ARG A 64 9.25 11.20 0.32
CA ARG A 64 10.72 11.33 0.31
C ARG A 64 11.34 11.23 1.71
N GLU A 65 10.64 11.71 2.74
CA GLU A 65 11.07 11.58 4.14
C GLU A 65 10.96 10.13 4.66
N ILE A 66 9.91 9.40 4.25
CA ILE A 66 9.64 8.03 4.68
C ILE A 66 10.58 7.04 4.01
N LEU A 67 10.84 7.20 2.72
CA LEU A 67 11.56 6.23 1.90
C LEU A 67 12.92 5.77 2.48
N PRO A 68 13.80 6.64 3.01
CA PRO A 68 15.06 6.21 3.63
C PRO A 68 14.88 5.28 4.84
N LYS A 69 13.71 5.27 5.47
CA LYS A 69 13.39 4.42 6.64
C LYS A 69 12.93 3.01 6.23
N TRP A 70 12.60 2.79 4.96
CA TRP A 70 12.12 1.51 4.42
C TRP A 70 13.22 0.45 4.28
N GLN A 71 14.07 0.29 5.29
CA GLN A 71 15.27 -0.55 5.25
C GLN A 71 14.99 -2.05 5.44
N LYS A 72 13.84 -2.39 6.02
CA LYS A 72 13.46 -3.77 6.36
C LYS A 72 12.06 -4.04 5.86
N PHE A 73 11.95 -4.79 4.77
CA PHE A 73 10.67 -5.31 4.32
C PHE A 73 10.45 -6.71 4.85
N SER A 74 9.34 -6.90 5.55
CA SER A 74 8.82 -8.22 5.88
C SER A 74 7.59 -8.52 5.05
N PHE A 75 7.45 -9.79 4.68
CA PHE A 75 6.27 -10.31 3.99
C PHE A 75 5.79 -11.54 4.74
N LYS A 76 4.51 -11.55 5.11
CA LYS A 76 3.92 -12.69 5.82
C LYS A 76 2.65 -13.13 5.12
N GLU A 77 2.62 -14.40 4.73
CA GLU A 77 1.37 -15.06 4.32
C GLU A 77 0.47 -15.21 5.55
N ILE A 78 -0.79 -14.82 5.42
CA ILE A 78 -1.75 -14.78 6.53
C ILE A 78 -3.07 -15.42 6.13
N THR A 79 -3.81 -15.87 7.13
CA THR A 79 -5.18 -16.35 6.98
C THR A 79 -6.18 -15.19 6.85
N LEU A 80 -7.39 -15.49 6.37
CA LEU A 80 -8.47 -14.50 6.35
C LEU A 80 -8.80 -13.97 7.76
N GLN A 81 -8.76 -14.83 8.78
CA GLN A 81 -9.01 -14.44 10.16
C GLN A 81 -7.94 -13.46 10.68
N GLU A 82 -6.67 -13.74 10.39
CA GLU A 82 -5.58 -12.80 10.72
C GLU A 82 -5.74 -11.48 9.97
N ALA A 83 -6.10 -11.50 8.68
CA ALA A 83 -6.34 -10.29 7.90
C ALA A 83 -7.45 -9.43 8.50
N LYS A 84 -8.58 -10.05 8.88
CA LYS A 84 -9.69 -9.37 9.56
C LYS A 84 -9.27 -8.74 10.88
N LYS A 85 -8.37 -9.38 11.63
CA LYS A 85 -7.85 -8.84 12.89
C LYS A 85 -6.88 -7.67 12.66
N LEU A 86 -5.94 -7.82 11.73
CA LEU A 86 -4.90 -6.82 11.43
C LEU A 86 -5.49 -5.56 10.80
N PHE A 87 -6.49 -5.71 9.93
CA PHE A 87 -7.09 -4.61 9.18
C PHE A 87 -8.50 -4.26 9.65
N LYS A 88 -8.87 -4.60 10.91
CA LYS A 88 -10.22 -4.38 11.46
C LYS A 88 -10.72 -2.93 11.30
N ASP A 89 -9.80 -1.96 11.33
CA ASP A 89 -10.10 -0.53 11.24
C ASP A 89 -10.08 0.00 9.79
N ASN A 90 -9.84 -0.87 8.79
CA ASN A 90 -9.89 -0.54 7.37
C ASN A 90 -10.84 -1.51 6.64
N LYS A 91 -12.12 -1.11 6.54
CA LYS A 91 -13.20 -1.86 5.88
C LYS A 91 -12.81 -2.35 4.47
N TYR A 92 -12.12 -1.53 3.68
CA TYR A 92 -11.72 -1.87 2.30
C TYR A 92 -10.71 -3.02 2.25
N LYS A 93 -9.78 -3.06 3.21
CA LYS A 93 -8.79 -4.15 3.29
C LYS A 93 -9.42 -5.45 3.77
N VAL A 94 -10.42 -5.37 4.66
CA VAL A 94 -11.21 -6.53 5.07
C VAL A 94 -11.99 -7.09 3.89
N GLU A 95 -12.72 -6.25 3.15
CA GLU A 95 -13.47 -6.66 1.96
C GLU A 95 -12.56 -7.27 0.89
N MET A 96 -11.38 -6.68 0.67
CA MET A 96 -10.37 -7.23 -0.24
C MET A 96 -9.89 -8.61 0.20
N ALA A 97 -9.60 -8.79 1.49
CA ALA A 97 -9.19 -10.09 2.03
C ALA A 97 -10.28 -11.15 1.84
N GLU A 98 -11.53 -10.81 2.10
CA GLU A 98 -12.66 -11.72 1.88
C GLU A 98 -12.83 -12.11 0.41
N LYS A 99 -12.72 -11.14 -0.50
CA LYS A 99 -12.78 -11.40 -1.94
C LYS A 99 -11.67 -12.33 -2.39
N PHE A 100 -10.43 -12.07 -1.98
CA PHE A 100 -9.29 -12.92 -2.34
C PHE A 100 -9.43 -14.33 -1.77
N ALA A 101 -9.88 -14.47 -0.52
CA ALA A 101 -10.14 -15.76 0.08
C ALA A 101 -11.23 -16.56 -0.67
N LYS A 102 -12.33 -15.90 -1.06
CA LYS A 102 -13.40 -16.52 -1.88
C LYS A 102 -12.89 -17.02 -3.24
N GLU A 103 -11.93 -16.30 -3.82
CA GLU A 103 -11.29 -16.67 -5.09
C GLU A 103 -10.13 -17.69 -4.91
N GLY A 104 -9.92 -18.23 -3.70
CA GLY A 104 -8.85 -19.18 -3.41
C GLY A 104 -7.45 -18.57 -3.47
N LYS A 105 -7.33 -17.23 -3.43
CA LYS A 105 -6.05 -16.52 -3.49
C LYS A 105 -5.43 -16.42 -2.10
N LYS A 106 -4.12 -16.60 -2.04
CA LYS A 106 -3.32 -16.38 -0.82
C LYS A 106 -3.29 -14.89 -0.44
N LEU A 107 -3.38 -14.62 0.84
CA LEU A 107 -3.27 -13.28 1.42
C LEU A 107 -1.84 -13.07 1.94
N GLN A 108 -1.25 -11.92 1.64
CA GLN A 108 0.07 -11.57 2.11
C GLN A 108 0.12 -10.12 2.58
N THR A 109 0.77 -9.90 3.71
CA THR A 109 1.10 -8.56 4.19
C THR A 109 2.44 -8.11 3.64
N ASN A 110 2.60 -6.81 3.42
CA ASN A 110 3.91 -6.17 3.33
C ASN A 110 4.09 -5.24 4.54
N ASP A 111 5.32 -5.15 5.02
CA ASP A 111 5.66 -4.22 6.08
C ASP A 111 7.10 -3.71 5.92
N PRO A 112 7.30 -2.48 5.43
CA PRO A 112 8.59 -1.77 5.46
C PRO A 112 9.08 -1.34 6.86
N GLY A 113 8.34 -1.63 7.94
CA GLY A 113 8.70 -1.37 9.33
C GLY A 113 7.59 -0.67 10.11
N ASP A 114 7.17 0.51 9.63
CA ASP A 114 6.18 1.36 10.31
C ASP A 114 4.83 1.39 9.57
N PHE A 115 4.61 0.48 8.61
CA PHE A 115 3.41 0.50 7.78
C PHE A 115 3.05 -0.90 7.30
N LEU A 116 1.95 -1.44 7.83
CA LEU A 116 1.43 -2.72 7.39
C LEU A 116 0.36 -2.52 6.29
N ASP A 117 0.56 -3.13 5.13
CA ASP A 117 -0.47 -3.19 4.08
C ASP A 117 -0.77 -4.61 3.61
N LEU A 118 -1.95 -4.80 3.01
CA LEU A 118 -2.37 -6.04 2.38
C LEU A 118 -2.16 -5.96 0.87
N CYS A 119 -1.44 -6.93 0.31
CA CYS A 119 -1.20 -7.05 -1.12
C CYS A 119 -1.43 -8.48 -1.61
N LYS A 120 -1.74 -8.62 -2.90
CA LYS A 120 -1.77 -9.92 -3.57
C LYS A 120 -0.33 -10.42 -3.78
N MET A 121 -0.08 -11.69 -3.45
CA MET A 121 1.19 -12.38 -3.74
C MET A 121 1.58 -12.29 -5.22
N GLY A 122 2.83 -11.91 -5.50
CA GLY A 122 3.40 -11.92 -6.86
C GLY A 122 4.60 -11.00 -7.10
N GLN A 123 4.83 -10.00 -6.23
CA GLN A 123 5.90 -9.03 -6.44
C GLN A 123 7.09 -9.27 -5.50
N LYS A 124 8.01 -10.15 -5.94
CA LYS A 124 9.37 -10.15 -5.40
C LYS A 124 10.15 -9.01 -6.05
N LYS A 125 10.73 -8.19 -5.16
CA LYS A 125 11.98 -7.40 -5.31
C LYS A 125 11.92 -6.14 -6.18
N ASN A 126 12.01 -4.98 -5.52
CA ASN A 126 13.14 -4.03 -5.60
C ASN A 126 12.79 -2.70 -4.89
N TRP A 127 12.31 -2.76 -3.64
CA TRP A 127 12.08 -1.52 -2.86
C TRP A 127 13.34 -0.67 -2.71
N LYS A 128 14.52 -1.30 -2.80
CA LYS A 128 15.83 -0.64 -2.71
C LYS A 128 16.11 0.35 -3.84
N ASN A 129 15.32 0.32 -4.91
CA ASN A 129 15.50 1.17 -6.09
C ASN A 129 14.30 2.11 -6.32
N ILE A 130 13.44 2.29 -5.31
CA ILE A 130 12.40 3.34 -5.29
C ILE A 130 13.09 4.70 -5.17
#